data_AF-A0A2T2SEM9-F1
#
_entry.id   AF-A0A2T2SEM9-F1
#
_cell.length_a   1.000
_cell.length_b   1.000
_cell.length_c   1.000
_cell.angle_alpha   90.00
_cell.angle_beta   90.00
_cell.angle_gamma   90.00
#
_symmetry.space_group_name_H-M   'P 1'
#
loop_
_entity.id
_entity.type
_entity.pdbx_description
1 polymer ?
#
loop_
_entity_poly.entity_id
_entity_poly.type
_entity_poly.pdbx_seq_one_letter_code
_entity_poly.pdbx_strand_id
1 'polypeptide(L)' 'MCGAMTLGELVASDDAYDYYFKVINLQERDWKDKNYFLPFPNEEIDRNPNLVQNPGY' A
#
# COMPACT_ATOMS: atom_id res chain seq x y z
N MET A 1 -37.54 -15.35 -2.50
CA MET A 1 -37.25 -13.91 -2.28
C MET A 1 -35.86 -13.82 -1.68
N CYS A 2 -34.93 -13.19 -2.39
CA CYS A 2 -33.53 -13.05 -1.95
C CYS A 2 -33.48 -11.90 -0.94
N GLY A 3 -33.20 -12.21 0.33
CA GLY A 3 -33.14 -11.24 1.41
C GLY A 3 -31.87 -10.39 1.32
N ALA A 4 -32.05 -9.08 1.39
CA ALA A 4 -30.98 -8.08 1.37
C ALA A 4 -30.00 -8.28 2.54
N MET A 5 -28.69 -8.33 2.25
CA MET A 5 -27.67 -8.18 3.29
C MET A 5 -27.60 -6.72 3.71
N THR A 6 -28.04 -6.44 4.94
CA THR A 6 -27.87 -5.14 5.60
C THR A 6 -26.41 -4.98 6.05
N LEU A 7 -25.90 -3.75 5.90
CA LEU A 7 -24.54 -3.39 6.26
C LEU A 7 -24.37 -3.37 7.79
N GLY A 8 -23.62 -4.36 8.30
CA GLY A 8 -22.91 -4.25 9.58
C GLY A 8 -23.75 -4.51 10.82
N GLU A 9 -23.89 -5.79 11.19
CA GLU A 9 -24.12 -6.20 12.56
C GLU A 9 -23.03 -7.20 12.93
N LEU A 10 -22.18 -6.85 13.89
CA LEU A 10 -21.14 -7.75 14.40
C LEU A 10 -21.82 -8.77 15.31
N VAL A 11 -22.13 -9.93 14.76
CA VAL A 11 -22.60 -11.09 15.53
C VAL A 11 -21.39 -11.67 16.26
N ALA A 12 -21.25 -11.36 17.55
CA ALA A 12 -20.30 -12.05 18.41
C ALA A 12 -20.87 -13.43 18.75
N SER A 13 -20.24 -14.49 18.21
CA SER A 13 -20.50 -15.88 18.56
C SER A 13 -19.79 -16.18 19.89
N ASP A 14 -20.55 -16.59 20.90
CA ASP A 14 -20.11 -16.68 22.30
C ASP A 14 -19.03 -17.76 22.55
N ASP A 15 -18.68 -18.59 21.56
CA ASP A 15 -17.86 -19.80 21.74
C ASP A 15 -16.65 -19.98 20.79
N ALA A 16 -16.20 -18.99 20.02
CA ALA A 16 -15.22 -19.25 18.95
C ALA A 16 -13.96 -18.38 19.00
N TYR A 17 -12.80 -19.04 19.10
CA TYR A 17 -11.47 -18.53 18.72
C TYR A 17 -11.35 -18.26 17.20
N ASP A 18 -12.47 -17.94 16.53
CA ASP A 18 -12.53 -17.73 15.09
C ASP A 18 -12.33 -16.25 14.79
N TYR A 19 -11.09 -15.92 14.45
CA TYR A 19 -10.73 -14.58 14.00
C TYR A 19 -11.03 -14.44 12.51
N TYR A 20 -12.06 -13.66 12.17
CA TYR A 20 -12.33 -13.27 10.79
C TYR A 20 -11.59 -11.97 10.47
N PHE A 21 -10.62 -12.02 9.58
CA PHE A 21 -9.97 -10.83 9.03
C PHE A 21 -10.64 -10.43 7.71
N LYS A 22 -11.10 -9.19 7.63
CA LYS A 22 -11.59 -8.60 6.38
C LYS A 22 -10.40 -8.06 5.61
N VAL A 23 -10.02 -8.71 4.52
CA VAL A 23 -9.02 -8.17 3.59
C VAL A 23 -9.61 -6.96 2.90
N ILE A 24 -9.09 -5.77 3.23
CA ILE A 24 -9.45 -4.52 2.57
C ILE A 24 -8.22 -3.99 1.81
N ASN A 25 -8.40 -3.70 0.52
CA ASN A 25 -7.38 -3.02 -0.27
C ASN A 25 -7.43 -1.53 0.05
N LEU A 26 -6.52 -1.06 0.90
CA LEU A 26 -6.45 0.36 1.31
C LEU A 26 -5.78 1.24 0.25
N GLN A 27 -4.83 0.68 -0.52
CA GLN A 27 -4.06 1.41 -1.53
C GLN A 27 -3.69 0.48 -2.68
N GLU A 28 -3.83 0.97 -3.91
CA GLU A 28 -3.28 0.30 -5.09
C GLU A 28 -1.76 0.44 -5.08
N ARG A 29 -1.06 -0.71 -5.13
CA ARG A 29 0.39 -0.75 -5.23
C ARG A 29 0.77 -0.97 -6.67
N ASP A 30 1.69 -0.16 -7.17
CA ASP A 30 2.26 -0.29 -8.50
C ASP A 30 3.78 -0.35 -8.41
N TRP A 31 4.38 -1.19 -9.26
CA TRP A 31 5.82 -1.36 -9.34
C TRP A 31 6.33 -0.86 -10.69
N LYS A 32 7.29 0.07 -10.66
CA LYS A 32 7.94 0.64 -11.83
C LYS A 32 9.43 0.43 -11.73
N ASP A 33 10.12 0.31 -12.85
CA ASP A 33 11.57 0.05 -12.89
C ASP A 33 12.39 1.08 -12.09
N LYS A 34 11.95 2.33 -12.02
CA LYS A 34 12.62 3.33 -11.19
C LYS A 34 12.66 2.98 -9.70
N ASN A 35 11.68 2.22 -9.21
CA ASN A 35 11.58 1.86 -7.78
C ASN A 35 12.67 0.89 -7.31
N TYR A 36 13.51 0.36 -8.22
CA TYR A 36 14.66 -0.47 -7.84
C TYR A 36 15.71 0.29 -7.04
N PHE A 37 15.82 1.60 -7.22
CA PHE A 37 16.78 2.44 -6.52
C PHE A 37 16.09 3.66 -5.90
N LEU A 38 16.52 4.05 -4.70
CA LEU A 38 16.04 5.29 -4.10
C LEU A 38 16.61 6.50 -4.88
N PRO A 39 15.84 7.60 -5.02
CA PRO A 39 16.37 8.82 -5.60
C PRO A 39 17.45 9.41 -4.69
N PHE A 40 18.50 9.97 -5.30
CA PHE A 40 19.41 10.83 -4.55
C PHE A 40 18.69 12.12 -4.13
N PRO A 41 18.97 12.65 -2.92
CA PRO A 41 18.48 13.96 -2.51
C PRO A 41 18.95 15.05 -3.49
N ASN A 42 18.07 15.99 -3.82
CA ASN A 42 18.39 17.07 -4.75
C ASN A 42 19.60 17.89 -4.30
N GLU A 43 19.76 18.10 -3.00
CA GLU A 43 20.91 18.82 -2.42
C GLU A 43 22.26 18.19 -2.80
N GLU A 44 22.33 16.86 -2.92
CA GLU A 44 23.58 16.18 -3.29
C GLU A 44 23.85 16.21 -4.79
N ILE A 45 22.80 16.27 -5.61
CA ILE A 45 22.93 16.51 -7.05
C ILE A 45 23.43 17.93 -7.30
N ASP A 46 22.84 18.92 -6.62
CA ASP A 46 23.22 20.32 -6.76
C ASP A 46 24.66 20.58 -6.27
N ARG A 47 25.11 19.82 -5.27
CA ARG A 47 26.48 19.93 -4.72
C ARG A 47 27.55 19.39 -5.67
N ASN A 48 27.28 18.30 -6.39
CA ASN A 48 28.26 17.65 -7.26
C ASN A 48 27.78 17.64 -8.72
N PRO A 49 28.33 18.50 -9.60
CA PRO A 49 27.87 18.59 -10.99
C PRO A 49 28.16 17.33 -11.83
N ASN A 50 28.98 16.40 -11.33
CA ASN A 50 29.24 15.12 -12.00
C ASN A 50 28.31 14.00 -11.51
N LEU A 51 27.48 14.24 -10.49
CA LEU A 51 26.50 13.27 -9.99
C LEU A 51 25.25 13.32 -10.86
N VAL A 52 24.91 12.21 -11.50
CA VAL A 52 23.70 12.05 -12.32
C VAL A 52 22.68 11.22 -11.55
N GLN A 53 21.41 11.63 -11.59
CA GLN A 53 20.30 10.96 -10.92
C GLN A 53 20.06 9.55 -11.47
N ASN A 54 19.48 8.69 -10.62
CA ASN A 54 18.98 7.38 -11.02
C ASN A 54 17.88 7.50 -12.09
N PRO A 55 17.83 6.58 -13.08
CA PRO A 55 16.84 6.65 -14.16
C PRO A 55 15.39 6.71 -13.65
N GLY A 56 14.64 7.71 -14.11
CA GLY A 56 13.21 7.85 -13.83
C GLY A 56 12.84 8.72 -12.61
N TYR A 57 13.82 9.36 -11.98
CA TYR A 57 13.66 10.40 -10.95
C TYR A 57 14.07 11.78 -11.42
#